data_AF-A0A0E0JSH5-F1
#
_entry.id   AF-A0A0E0JSH5-F1
#
_cell.length_a   1.000
_cell.length_b   1.000
_cell.length_c   1.000
_cell.angle_alpha   90.00
_cell.angle_beta   90.00
_cell.angle_gamma   90.00
#
_symmetry.space_group_name_H-M   'P 1'
#
loop_
_entity.id
_entity.type
_entity.pdbx_description
1 polymer ?
#
loop_
_entity_poly.entity_id
_entity_poly.type
_entity_poly.pdbx_seq_one_letter_code
_entity_poly.pdbx_strand_id
1 'polypeptide(L)'
;MASSMSDGSLSSSRQKKASPVPYRVGPLEYQPAVMCRCRPPAKAVRWISWSVDNPGRGCDFWVWCDEPTSNFIKELLNDLHDVVTSLRRKNEGLEEVVAQSRAHGEQQRKEVEDVRNVIAVKNEEIRILKVMNQKLVLELRHTLMLCQM
;
A
#
# COMPACT_ATOMS: atom_id res chain seq x y z
N MET A 1 40.34 -29.34 13.59
CA MET A 1 40.06 -27.93 13.97
C MET A 1 40.23 -27.11 12.71
N ALA A 2 39.33 -26.25 12.24
CA ALA A 2 38.01 -25.84 12.71
C ALA A 2 37.09 -25.69 11.49
N SER A 3 35.83 -26.08 11.62
CA SER A 3 34.83 -26.04 10.56
C SER A 3 34.13 -24.68 10.55
N SER A 4 34.13 -23.99 9.40
CA SER A 4 33.21 -22.90 9.10
C SER A 4 31.81 -23.45 8.90
N MET A 5 30.83 -23.04 9.72
CA MET A 5 29.42 -23.22 9.44
C MET A 5 28.68 -21.89 9.61
N SER A 6 28.37 -21.34 8.44
CA SER A 6 27.35 -20.38 8.01
C SER A 6 26.25 -19.99 9.01
N ASP A 7 26.13 -18.68 9.22
CA ASP A 7 24.96 -18.00 9.77
C ASP A 7 23.77 -18.13 8.81
N GLY A 8 22.94 -19.14 9.03
CA GLY A 8 21.63 -19.29 8.41
C GLY A 8 20.55 -18.54 9.21
N SER A 9 20.61 -17.21 9.26
CA SER A 9 19.49 -16.40 9.77
C SER A 9 18.33 -16.45 8.77
N LEU A 10 17.48 -17.48 8.90
CA LEU A 10 16.16 -17.52 8.28
C LEU A 10 15.26 -16.51 8.99
N SER A 11 15.45 -15.23 8.68
CA SER A 11 14.47 -14.19 8.96
C SER A 11 13.27 -14.42 8.06
N SER A 12 12.43 -15.38 8.46
CA SER A 12 11.06 -15.49 7.97
C SER A 12 10.31 -14.29 8.53
N SER A 13 10.33 -13.17 7.79
CA SER A 13 9.49 -11.99 7.96
C SER A 13 8.01 -12.30 7.68
N ARG A 14 7.48 -13.36 8.30
CA ARG A 14 6.05 -13.44 8.57
C ARG A 14 5.79 -12.29 9.52
N GLN A 15 5.28 -11.17 9.00
CA GLN A 15 4.60 -10.18 9.81
C GLN A 15 3.67 -10.97 10.73
N LYS A 16 4.05 -11.06 12.01
CA LYS A 16 3.18 -11.60 13.06
C LYS A 16 1.99 -10.65 13.02
N LYS A 17 0.91 -11.07 12.37
CA LYS A 17 -0.33 -10.31 12.32
C LYS A 17 -0.83 -10.29 13.75
N ALA A 18 -0.43 -9.25 14.49
CA ALA A 18 -0.88 -9.05 15.85
C ALA A 18 -2.40 -9.10 15.84
N SER A 19 -2.97 -9.85 16.77
CA SER A 19 -4.41 -9.95 16.91
C SER A 19 -5.02 -8.54 16.87
N PRO A 20 -5.99 -8.26 15.99
CA PRO A 20 -6.48 -6.90 15.78
C PRO A 20 -7.14 -6.30 17.03
N VAL A 21 -7.54 -7.16 17.96
CA VAL A 21 -7.92 -6.76 19.30
C VAL A 21 -6.80 -7.19 20.26
N PRO A 22 -6.15 -6.24 20.96
CA PRO A 22 -5.14 -6.55 21.95
C PRO A 22 -5.74 -7.47 23.03
N TYR A 23 -4.94 -8.44 23.46
CA TYR A 23 -5.24 -9.17 24.68
C TYR A 23 -5.41 -8.16 25.82
N ARG A 24 -6.60 -8.08 26.41
CA ARG A 24 -6.82 -7.26 27.62
C ARG A 24 -6.00 -7.78 28.81
N VAL A 25 -5.67 -9.07 28.78
CA VAL A 25 -4.83 -9.79 29.73
C VAL A 25 -3.91 -10.67 28.91
N GLY A 26 -2.59 -10.53 29.06
CA GLY A 26 -1.63 -11.32 28.29
C GLY A 26 -1.88 -12.83 28.43
N PRO A 27 -1.49 -13.65 27.42
CA PRO A 27 -1.77 -15.10 27.44
C PRO A 27 -1.26 -15.86 28.67
N LEU A 28 -0.31 -15.30 29.42
CA LEU A 28 0.24 -15.84 30.67
C LEU A 28 -0.10 -14.99 31.92
N GLU A 29 -0.86 -13.91 31.79
CA GLU A 29 -1.09 -12.93 32.87
C GLU A 29 -2.39 -13.17 33.64
N TYR A 30 -3.25 -14.06 33.17
CA TYR A 30 -4.54 -14.35 33.82
C TYR A 30 -4.40 -14.98 35.21
N GLN A 31 -5.38 -14.76 36.08
CA GLN A 31 -5.50 -15.46 37.37
C GLN A 31 -6.86 -16.16 37.51
N PRO A 32 -6.93 -17.29 38.23
CA PRO A 32 -5.82 -18.07 38.80
C PRO A 32 -5.00 -18.80 37.72
N ALA A 33 -3.73 -19.13 38.02
CA ALA A 33 -2.86 -19.83 37.08
C ALA A 33 -3.25 -21.31 36.94
N VAL A 34 -3.43 -21.78 35.70
CA VAL A 34 -3.63 -23.21 35.41
C VAL A 34 -2.29 -23.78 34.94
N MET A 35 -1.76 -24.79 35.64
CA MET A 35 -0.44 -25.34 35.36
C MET A 35 -0.51 -26.62 34.53
N CYS A 36 0.39 -26.73 33.54
CA CYS A 36 0.65 -27.95 32.80
C CYS A 36 1.20 -29.06 33.71
N ARG A 37 0.90 -30.32 33.36
CA ARG A 37 1.51 -31.53 33.96
C ARG A 37 2.96 -31.79 33.51
N CYS A 38 3.55 -30.87 32.77
CA CYS A 38 4.92 -30.86 32.29
C CYS A 38 5.90 -30.90 33.46
N ARG A 39 7.13 -31.36 33.20
CA ARG A 39 8.24 -31.24 34.15
C ARG A 39 9.39 -30.48 33.45
N PRO A 40 9.67 -29.22 33.82
CA PRO A 40 9.04 -28.44 34.89
C PRO A 40 7.60 -27.98 34.55
N PRO A 41 6.75 -27.73 35.55
CA PRO A 41 5.41 -27.17 35.32
C PRO A 41 5.50 -25.80 34.65
N ALA A 42 4.69 -25.58 33.62
CA ALA A 42 4.54 -24.30 32.95
C ALA A 42 3.09 -23.85 33.00
N LYS A 43 2.85 -22.54 33.12
CA LYS A 43 1.50 -21.97 33.08
C LYS A 43 0.90 -22.17 31.69
N ALA A 44 -0.34 -22.66 31.63
CA ALA A 44 -1.06 -22.85 30.39
C ALA A 44 -1.23 -21.51 29.70
N VAL A 45 -0.93 -21.44 28.42
CA VAL A 45 -1.20 -20.24 27.65
C VAL A 45 -2.71 -20.15 27.41
N ARG A 46 -3.29 -18.97 27.67
CA ARG A 46 -4.69 -18.68 27.41
C ARG A 46 -4.88 -18.08 26.03
N TRP A 47 -5.72 -18.71 25.22
CA TRP A 47 -5.98 -18.29 23.85
C TRP A 47 -7.43 -17.89 23.67
N ILE A 48 -7.63 -16.89 22.84
CA ILE A 48 -8.94 -16.46 22.36
C ILE A 48 -9.30 -17.25 21.11
N SER A 49 -10.59 -17.53 20.94
CA SER A 49 -11.14 -18.38 19.87
C SER A 49 -10.84 -17.92 18.44
N TRP A 50 -10.31 -16.70 18.29
CA TRP A 50 -10.03 -16.01 17.02
C TRP A 50 -8.54 -15.61 16.87
N SER A 51 -7.64 -16.13 17.72
CA SER A 51 -6.19 -15.93 17.54
C SER A 51 -5.67 -16.79 16.38
N VAL A 52 -5.14 -16.15 15.33
CA VAL A 52 -4.52 -16.83 14.18
C VAL A 52 -3.25 -17.60 14.59
N ASP A 53 -2.59 -17.14 15.65
CA ASP A 53 -1.46 -17.84 16.25
C ASP A 53 -1.98 -19.02 17.09
N ASN A 54 -2.15 -20.17 16.45
CA ASN A 54 -2.48 -21.46 17.09
C ASN A 54 -1.23 -22.01 17.83
N PRO A 55 -1.34 -22.64 19.02
CA PRO A 55 -0.24 -22.76 19.97
C PRO A 55 0.57 -24.05 19.86
N GLY A 56 0.83 -24.55 18.66
CA GLY A 56 1.67 -25.74 18.45
C GLY A 56 3.16 -25.53 18.77
N ARG A 57 3.52 -24.61 19.67
CA ARG A 57 4.92 -24.22 20.01
C ARG A 57 5.27 -24.39 21.48
N GLY A 58 4.47 -25.14 22.23
CA GLY A 58 4.74 -25.52 23.63
C GLY A 58 4.07 -26.87 23.93
N CYS A 59 4.06 -27.27 25.21
CA CYS A 59 3.23 -28.40 25.63
C CYS A 59 1.78 -28.17 25.16
N ASP A 60 1.12 -29.22 24.66
CA ASP A 60 -0.27 -29.26 24.20
C ASP A 60 -1.32 -28.87 25.28
N PHE A 61 -0.89 -28.34 26.42
CA PHE A 61 -1.73 -27.85 27.50
C PHE A 61 -1.96 -26.34 27.38
N TRP A 62 -3.17 -25.99 26.91
CA TRP A 62 -3.65 -24.63 26.77
C TRP A 62 -5.11 -24.52 27.22
N VAL A 63 -5.57 -23.30 27.51
CA VAL A 63 -6.93 -23.02 28.01
C VAL A 63 -7.59 -21.96 27.13
N TRP A 64 -8.86 -22.13 26.78
CA TRP A 64 -9.62 -21.07 26.11
C TRP A 64 -9.88 -19.91 27.09
N CYS A 65 -9.66 -18.67 26.65
CA CYS A 65 -10.10 -17.45 27.34
C CYS A 65 -11.62 -17.36 27.39
N ASP A 66 -12.27 -17.78 26.31
CA ASP A 66 -13.71 -17.65 26.14
C ASP A 66 -14.39 -18.93 26.65
N GLU A 67 -15.54 -18.79 27.29
CA GLU A 67 -16.38 -19.94 27.66
C GLU A 67 -16.73 -20.76 26.40
N PRO A 68 -16.90 -22.10 26.50
CA PRO A 68 -17.26 -22.93 25.36
C PRO A 68 -18.45 -22.36 24.59
N THR A 69 -18.15 -21.69 23.48
CA THR A 69 -19.16 -21.09 22.62
C THR A 69 -19.58 -22.14 21.59
N SER A 70 -20.84 -22.07 21.11
CA SER A 70 -21.33 -22.98 20.07
C SER A 70 -20.43 -22.96 18.83
N ASN A 71 -20.30 -24.10 18.15
CA ASN A 71 -19.52 -24.20 16.92
C ASN A 71 -19.98 -23.19 15.86
N PHE A 72 -21.30 -22.92 15.79
CA PHE A 72 -21.88 -21.90 14.92
C PHE A 72 -21.28 -20.51 15.12
N ILE A 73 -21.12 -20.04 16.36
CA ILE A 73 -20.57 -18.71 16.63
C ILE A 73 -19.09 -18.66 16.27
N LYS A 74 -18.33 -19.74 16.50
CA LYS A 74 -16.91 -19.80 16.11
C LYS A 74 -16.74 -19.70 14.60
N GLU A 75 -17.53 -20.45 13.84
CA GLU A 75 -17.53 -20.41 12.37
C GLU A 75 -17.91 -19.01 11.87
N LEU A 76 -19.01 -18.44 12.38
CA LEU A 76 -19.44 -17.09 12.02
C LEU A 76 -18.36 -16.02 12.28
N LEU A 77 -17.68 -16.09 13.43
CA LEU A 77 -16.62 -15.13 13.76
C LEU A 77 -15.40 -15.29 12.85
N ASN A 78 -15.02 -16.51 12.49
CA ASN A 78 -13.94 -16.77 11.55
C ASN A 78 -14.30 -16.28 10.13
N ASP A 79 -15.51 -16.56 9.65
CA ASP A 79 -15.98 -16.09 8.34
C ASP A 79 -15.98 -14.56 8.26
N LEU A 80 -16.48 -13.89 9.30
CA LEU A 80 -16.45 -12.44 9.39
C LEU A 80 -15.02 -11.90 9.42
N HIS A 81 -14.12 -12.55 10.18
CA HIS A 81 -12.72 -12.17 10.22
C HIS A 81 -12.06 -12.27 8.84
N ASP A 82 -12.31 -13.35 8.11
CA ASP A 82 -11.75 -13.57 6.77
C ASP A 82 -12.28 -12.55 5.76
N VAL A 83 -13.58 -12.24 5.81
CA VAL A 83 -14.20 -11.17 5.00
C VAL A 83 -13.57 -9.82 5.32
N VAL A 84 -13.47 -9.43 6.60
CA VAL A 84 -12.87 -8.16 7.01
C VAL A 84 -11.40 -8.08 6.57
N THR A 85 -10.64 -9.17 6.71
CA THR A 85 -9.24 -9.23 6.30
C THR A 85 -9.09 -9.13 4.78
N SER A 86 -10.01 -9.73 4.02
CA SER A 86 -10.07 -9.62 2.55
C SER A 86 -10.39 -8.20 2.11
N LEU A 87 -11.39 -7.56 2.75
CA LEU A 87 -11.77 -6.18 2.48
C LEU A 87 -10.64 -5.20 2.79
N ARG A 88 -9.94 -5.36 3.92
CA ARG A 88 -8.78 -4.53 4.27
C ARG A 88 -7.69 -4.59 3.20
N ARG A 89 -7.31 -5.79 2.76
CA ARG A 89 -6.33 -5.97 1.67
C ARG A 89 -6.77 -5.32 0.36
N LYS A 90 -8.06 -5.45 0.00
CA LYS A 90 -8.60 -4.79 -1.19
C LYS A 90 -8.57 -3.27 -1.04
N ASN A 91 -8.90 -2.75 0.13
CA ASN A 91 -8.89 -1.31 0.41
C ASN A 91 -7.46 -0.75 0.32
N GLU A 92 -6.47 -1.44 0.89
CA GLU A 92 -5.05 -1.11 0.75
C GLU A 92 -4.63 -1.05 -0.73
N GLY A 93 -5.00 -2.07 -1.52
CA GLY A 93 -4.71 -2.08 -2.95
C GLY A 93 -5.43 -0.97 -3.74
N LEU A 94 -6.68 -0.65 -3.39
CA LEU A 94 -7.42 0.46 -4.02
C LEU A 94 -6.81 1.81 -3.66
N GLU A 95 -6.39 2.02 -2.42
CA GLU A 95 -5.70 3.24 -1.99
C GLU A 95 -4.40 3.44 -2.76
N GLU A 96 -3.63 2.37 -3.00
CA GLU A 96 -2.43 2.41 -3.83
C GLU A 96 -2.75 2.81 -5.28
N VAL A 97 -3.74 2.18 -5.91
CA VAL A 97 -4.16 2.51 -7.28
C VAL A 97 -4.64 3.95 -7.40
N VAL A 98 -5.40 4.44 -6.40
CA VAL A 98 -5.85 5.84 -6.36
C VAL A 98 -4.66 6.80 -6.23
N ALA A 99 -3.68 6.47 -5.37
CA ALA A 99 -2.48 7.29 -5.21
C ALA A 99 -1.66 7.35 -6.52
N GLN A 100 -1.44 6.21 -7.18
CA GLN A 100 -0.73 6.13 -8.46
C GLN A 100 -1.47 6.91 -9.56
N SER A 101 -2.80 6.76 -9.65
CA SER A 101 -3.61 7.47 -10.64
C SER A 101 -3.57 8.99 -10.45
N ARG A 102 -3.59 9.45 -9.19
CA ARG A 102 -3.45 10.88 -8.86
C ARG A 102 -2.10 11.43 -9.28
N ALA A 103 -1.01 10.73 -8.96
CA ALA A 103 0.34 11.13 -9.34
C ALA A 103 0.51 11.19 -10.87
N HIS A 104 -0.01 10.20 -11.59
CA HIS A 104 0.01 10.20 -13.06
C HIS A 104 -0.80 11.37 -13.64
N GLY A 105 -1.99 11.62 -13.10
CA GLY A 105 -2.81 12.77 -13.53
C GLY A 105 -2.16 14.12 -13.25
N GLU A 106 -1.43 14.27 -12.14
CA GLU A 106 -0.63 15.47 -11.84
C GLU A 106 0.50 15.67 -12.86
N GLN A 107 1.19 14.59 -13.20
CA GLN A 107 2.26 14.62 -14.20
C GLN A 107 1.72 15.04 -15.58
N GLN A 108 0.64 14.40 -16.04
CA GLN A 108 -0.01 14.76 -17.31
C GLN A 108 -0.48 16.22 -17.33
N ARG A 109 -1.00 16.75 -16.21
CA ARG A 109 -1.40 18.16 -16.12
C ARG A 109 -0.21 19.11 -16.30
N LYS A 110 0.95 18.79 -15.74
CA LYS A 110 2.18 19.58 -15.94
C LYS A 110 2.64 19.55 -17.39
N GLU A 111 2.68 18.36 -18.00
CA GLU A 111 3.06 18.21 -19.40
C GLU A 111 2.14 18.99 -20.35
N VAL A 112 0.82 18.95 -20.10
CA VAL A 112 -0.15 19.74 -20.87
C VAL A 112 0.11 21.24 -20.70
N GLU A 113 0.44 21.69 -19.50
CA GLU A 113 0.73 23.10 -19.24
C GLU A 113 2.02 23.56 -19.94
N ASP A 114 3.08 22.75 -19.90
CA ASP A 114 4.34 23.03 -20.60
C ASP A 114 4.12 23.13 -22.11
N VAL A 115 3.36 22.18 -22.68
CA VAL A 115 3.00 22.20 -24.11
C VAL A 115 2.17 23.44 -24.45
N ARG A 116 1.21 23.84 -23.61
CA ARG A 116 0.44 25.08 -23.80
C ARG A 116 1.32 26.32 -23.81
N ASN A 117 2.29 26.39 -22.91
CA ASN A 117 3.24 27.50 -22.85
C ASN A 117 4.10 27.58 -24.12
N VAL A 118 4.59 26.44 -24.62
CA VAL A 118 5.33 26.37 -25.89
C VAL A 118 4.46 26.83 -27.07
N ILE A 119 3.20 26.37 -27.13
CA ILE A 119 2.25 26.79 -28.16
C ILE A 119 2.02 28.30 -28.12
N ALA A 120 1.87 28.89 -26.94
CA ALA A 120 1.68 30.33 -26.78
C ALA A 120 2.87 31.13 -27.34
N VAL A 121 4.10 30.71 -27.02
CA VAL A 121 5.33 31.33 -27.55
C VAL A 121 5.38 31.21 -29.08
N LYS A 122 5.13 30.01 -29.62
CA LYS A 122 5.15 29.78 -31.07
C LYS A 122 4.07 30.55 -31.83
N ASN A 123 2.89 30.72 -31.23
CA ASN A 123 1.84 31.55 -31.81
C ASN A 123 2.27 33.02 -31.93
N GLU A 124 3.00 33.55 -30.94
CA GLU A 124 3.52 34.91 -30.99
C GLU A 124 4.65 35.07 -32.03
N GLU A 125 5.56 34.10 -32.13
CA GLU A 125 6.57 34.07 -33.21
C GLU A 125 5.91 34.06 -34.60
N ILE A 126 4.89 33.23 -34.80
CA ILE A 126 4.12 33.18 -36.06
C ILE A 126 3.44 34.54 -36.33
N ARG A 127 2.91 35.20 -35.29
CA ARG A 127 2.29 36.52 -35.44
C ARG A 127 3.30 37.55 -35.95
N ILE A 128 4.49 37.60 -35.36
CA ILE A 128 5.56 38.53 -35.78
C ILE A 128 6.00 38.23 -37.21
N LEU A 129 6.26 36.95 -37.54
CA LEU A 129 6.69 36.55 -38.88
C LEU A 129 5.65 36.89 -39.96
N LYS A 130 4.36 36.76 -39.66
CA LYS A 130 3.27 37.18 -40.57
C LYS A 130 3.33 38.67 -40.88
N VAL A 131 3.53 39.50 -39.86
CA VAL A 131 3.63 40.96 -40.04
C VAL A 131 4.86 41.32 -40.87
N MET A 132 6.01 40.71 -40.59
CA MET A 132 7.23 40.92 -41.38
C MET A 132 7.07 40.52 -42.84
N ASN A 133 6.47 39.36 -43.09
CA ASN A 133 6.22 38.87 -44.45
C ASN A 133 5.29 39.83 -45.22
N GLN A 134 4.19 40.29 -44.60
CA GLN A 134 3.31 41.30 -45.20
C GLN A 134 4.06 42.57 -45.59
N LYS A 135 4.95 43.08 -44.71
CA LYS A 135 5.76 44.25 -45.01
C LYS A 135 6.68 44.03 -46.22
N LEU A 136 7.40 42.92 -46.25
CA LEU A 136 8.31 42.58 -47.35
C LEU A 136 7.56 42.43 -48.68
N VAL A 137 6.37 41.83 -48.67
CA VAL A 137 5.52 41.71 -49.87
C VAL A 137 5.12 43.08 -50.41
N LEU A 138 4.77 44.03 -49.53
CA LEU A 138 4.44 45.39 -49.94
C LEU A 138 5.65 46.12 -50.54
N GLU A 139 6.82 45.99 -49.92
CA GLU A 139 8.08 46.56 -50.43
C GLU A 139 8.43 45.98 -51.80
N LEU A 140 8.39 44.66 -51.97
CA LEU A 140 8.62 43.99 -53.26
C LEU A 140 7.67 44.49 -54.35
N ARG A 141 6.38 44.63 -54.04
CA ARG A 141 5.39 45.16 -54.98
C ARG A 141 5.73 46.59 -55.39
N HIS A 142 6.12 47.43 -54.44
CA HIS A 142 6.52 48.81 -54.73
C HIS A 142 7.75 48.87 -55.65
N THR A 143 8.78 48.08 -55.36
CA THR A 143 10.01 48.03 -56.18
C THR A 143 9.71 47.56 -57.60
N LEU A 144 8.85 46.54 -57.76
CA LEU A 144 8.42 46.07 -59.09
C LEU A 144 7.70 47.15 -59.89
N MET A 145 6.84 47.94 -59.26
CA MET A 145 6.15 49.06 -59.92
C MET A 145 7.13 50.13 -60.40
N LEU A 146 8.15 50.46 -59.58
CA LEU A 146 9.19 51.42 -59.95
C LEU A 146 10.06 50.94 -61.12
N CYS A 147 10.33 49.63 -61.23
CA CYS A 147 11.12 49.07 -62.32
C CYS A 147 10.35 48.94 -63.66
N GLN A 148 9.04 49.14 -63.67
CA GLN A 148 8.19 49.04 -64.87
C GLN A 148 7.86 50.41 -65.51
N MET A 149 8.26 51.51 -64.87
CA MET A 149 8.15 52.89 -65.37
C MET A 149 9.42 53.33 -66.09
#